data_AF-A0A6N7ELT0-F1
#
_entry.id   AF-A0A6N7ELT0-F1
#
_cell.length_a   1.000
_cell.length_b   1.000
_cell.length_c   1.000
_cell.angle_alpha   90.00
_cell.angle_beta   90.00
_cell.angle_gamma   90.00
#
_symmetry.space_group_name_H-M   'P 1'
#
loop_
_entity.id
_entity.type
_entity.pdbx_description
1 polymer ?
#
loop_
_entity_poly.entity_id
_entity_poly.type
_entity_poly.pdbx_seq_one_letter_code
_entity_poly.pdbx_strand_id
1 'polypeptide(L)'
;MDVQRALALVDAVDRAFVNAGAVHDIDARSADHVGHLISLRPLHSSPPRRLIQVRLVQTDPRERTMSSTAAEPAVRAAEEHHAELWAELTEATYALIDAVARGEDAGPARAALLDYLRAEVIAHLRTEQLVLYNLARGAGLQPLVASLELDHRAILRLVETLENAPSDLAAALAARSLLLLFALRMEKEEKVLLPALAEHGIDVADLLAGRPEVVGAR
;
A
#
# COMPACT_ATOMS: atom_id res chain seq x y z
N MET A 1 -20.21 14.38 -24.05
CA MET A 1 -18.81 14.14 -23.65
C MET A 1 -18.29 13.04 -24.55
N ASP A 2 -17.17 13.25 -25.25
CA ASP A 2 -16.59 12.28 -26.18
C ASP A 2 -15.82 11.21 -25.40
N VAL A 3 -16.44 10.04 -25.25
CA VAL A 3 -15.92 8.91 -24.46
C VAL A 3 -14.61 8.37 -25.04
N GLN A 4 -14.39 8.52 -26.36
CA GLN A 4 -13.18 8.03 -27.00
C GLN A 4 -11.94 8.86 -26.61
N ARG A 5 -12.11 10.16 -26.40
CA ARG A 5 -11.01 11.03 -25.92
C ARG A 5 -10.60 10.74 -24.48
N ALA A 6 -11.54 10.32 -23.63
CA ALA A 6 -11.25 9.95 -22.24
C ALA A 6 -10.46 8.63 -22.17
N LEU A 7 -10.82 7.64 -22.99
CA LEU A 7 -10.11 6.36 -23.06
C LEU A 7 -8.70 6.50 -23.63
N ALA A 8 -8.52 7.36 -24.65
CA ALA A 8 -7.19 7.67 -25.19
C ALA A 8 -6.26 8.34 -24.16
N LEU A 9 -6.82 9.13 -23.23
CA LEU A 9 -6.05 9.72 -22.13
C LEU A 9 -5.63 8.65 -21.10
N VAL A 10 -6.50 7.70 -20.78
CA VAL A 10 -6.19 6.60 -19.86
C VAL A 10 -5.11 5.69 -20.45
N ASP A 11 -5.20 5.33 -21.74
CA ASP A 11 -4.19 4.53 -22.45
C ASP A 11 -2.82 5.25 -22.53
N ALA A 12 -2.83 6.58 -22.73
CA ALA A 12 -1.62 7.39 -22.74
C ALA A 12 -0.95 7.45 -21.35
N VAL A 13 -1.75 7.56 -20.27
CA VAL A 13 -1.24 7.50 -18.89
C VAL A 13 -0.66 6.11 -18.59
N ASP A 14 -1.31 5.03 -19.03
CA ASP A 14 -0.81 3.66 -18.85
C ASP A 14 0.56 3.46 -19.52
N ARG A 15 0.72 3.89 -20.77
CA ARG A 15 2.02 3.83 -21.44
C ARG A 15 3.08 4.69 -20.74
N ALA A 16 2.72 5.81 -20.14
CA ALA A 16 3.67 6.67 -19.43
C ALA A 16 4.17 6.02 -18.13
N PHE A 17 3.32 5.32 -17.38
CA PHE A 17 3.73 4.62 -16.16
C PHE A 17 4.46 3.31 -16.42
N VAL A 18 4.13 2.58 -17.50
CA VAL A 18 4.79 1.31 -17.85
C VAL A 18 6.12 1.51 -18.59
N ASN A 19 6.33 2.64 -19.31
CA ASN A 19 7.61 2.98 -19.98
C ASN A 19 8.47 4.01 -19.25
N ALA A 20 8.07 4.51 -18.07
CA ALA A 20 8.96 5.31 -17.25
C ALA A 20 9.99 4.39 -16.60
N GLY A 21 11.07 4.10 -17.33
CA GLY A 21 12.32 3.66 -16.70
C GLY A 21 12.70 4.61 -15.55
N ALA A 22 13.38 4.06 -14.55
CA ALA A 22 13.65 4.70 -13.27
C ALA A 22 13.92 6.22 -13.37
N VAL A 23 13.01 7.02 -12.79
CA VAL A 23 13.20 8.46 -12.62
C VAL A 23 14.20 8.65 -11.48
N HIS A 24 15.47 8.83 -11.82
CA HIS A 24 16.57 8.92 -10.85
C HIS A 24 16.83 10.32 -10.29
N ASP A 25 16.05 11.34 -10.67
CA ASP A 25 16.22 12.70 -10.14
C ASP A 25 14.87 13.39 -9.90
N ILE A 26 14.47 13.44 -8.63
CA ILE A 26 13.46 14.39 -8.15
C ILE A 26 14.21 15.46 -7.36
N ASP A 27 14.35 16.66 -7.94
CA ASP A 27 14.88 17.83 -7.23
C ASP A 27 13.79 18.40 -6.31
N ALA A 28 13.78 17.96 -5.05
CA ALA A 28 12.83 18.40 -4.02
C ALA A 28 13.12 19.83 -3.47
N ARG A 29 13.97 20.62 -4.14
CA ARG A 29 14.39 21.95 -3.65
C ARG A 29 13.40 23.08 -3.89
N SER A 30 12.34 22.87 -4.68
CA SER A 30 11.26 23.85 -4.83
C SER A 30 10.04 23.45 -4.01
N ALA A 31 10.11 23.68 -2.69
CA ALA A 31 8.96 23.65 -1.82
C ALA A 31 8.22 24.99 -1.89
N ASP A 32 7.05 25.02 -2.52
CA ASP A 32 6.16 26.17 -2.47
C ASP A 32 5.75 26.44 -1.02
N HIS A 33 6.01 27.67 -0.56
CA HIS A 33 5.77 28.11 0.80
C HIS A 33 4.27 28.26 1.10
N VAL A 34 3.71 27.32 1.86
CA VAL A 34 2.40 27.50 2.52
C VAL A 34 2.66 27.85 3.98
N GLY A 35 2.56 29.14 4.31
CA GLY A 35 2.72 29.64 5.68
C GLY A 35 1.51 29.32 6.55
N HIS A 36 1.71 28.62 7.66
CA HIS A 36 0.72 28.51 8.74
C HIS A 36 1.28 29.12 10.03
N LEU A 37 0.68 30.23 10.45
CA LEU A 37 0.84 30.84 11.78
C LEU A 37 0.12 29.95 12.80
N ILE A 38 0.87 29.22 13.61
CA ILE A 38 0.33 28.57 14.83
C ILE A 38 1.17 29.01 16.02
N SER A 39 0.50 29.72 16.93
CA SER A 39 1.02 30.22 18.20
C SER A 39 1.18 29.06 19.19
N LEU A 40 2.39 28.88 19.73
CA LEU A 40 2.69 27.88 20.75
C LEU A 40 2.60 28.51 22.16
N ARG A 41 1.78 27.92 23.04
CA ARG A 41 1.94 27.97 24.50
C ARG A 41 1.99 26.55 25.05
N PRO A 42 2.93 26.21 25.96
CA PRO A 42 3.11 24.83 26.42
C PRO A 42 2.30 24.53 27.68
N LEU A 43 1.74 23.33 27.75
CA LEU A 43 1.32 22.71 29.02
C LEU A 43 1.87 21.28 29.11
N HIS A 44 2.48 21.01 30.27
CA HIS A 44 3.18 19.79 30.66
C HIS A 44 2.23 18.60 30.91
N SER A 45 2.74 17.38 30.65
CA SER A 45 2.99 16.30 31.63
C SER A 45 2.73 14.91 31.02
N SER A 46 3.78 14.09 30.96
CA SER A 46 3.76 12.70 30.46
C SER A 46 3.56 11.70 31.61
N PRO A 47 2.80 10.60 31.41
CA PRO A 47 2.87 9.42 32.25
C PRO A 47 3.82 8.34 31.67
N PRO A 48 4.24 7.34 32.48
CA PRO A 48 5.44 6.55 32.21
C PRO A 48 5.26 5.47 31.12
N ARG A 49 6.34 5.27 30.36
CA ARG A 49 6.53 4.24 29.34
C ARG A 49 6.53 2.83 29.95
N ARG A 50 5.68 1.93 29.45
CA ARG A 50 5.92 0.48 29.57
C ARG A 50 6.94 0.07 28.52
N LEU A 51 8.13 -0.30 28.97
CA LEU A 51 9.17 -0.90 28.14
C LEU A 51 8.68 -2.27 27.67
N ILE A 52 8.33 -2.39 26.39
CA ILE A 52 8.34 -3.69 25.72
C ILE A 52 9.82 -4.04 25.56
N GLN A 53 10.25 -5.07 26.28
CA GLN A 53 11.62 -5.57 26.20
C GLN A 53 11.79 -6.27 24.84
N VAL A 54 12.20 -5.51 23.82
CA VAL A 54 12.69 -6.07 22.56
C VAL A 54 13.96 -6.84 22.93
N ARG A 55 13.89 -8.16 22.86
CA ARG A 55 15.03 -9.04 23.08
C ARG A 55 16.03 -8.75 21.97
N LEU A 56 17.09 -8.00 22.27
CA LEU A 56 18.28 -7.94 21.42
C LEU A 56 18.86 -9.36 21.43
N VAL A 57 18.52 -10.13 20.40
CA VAL A 57 19.05 -11.49 20.27
C VAL A 57 20.50 -11.37 19.83
N GLN A 58 21.43 -11.63 20.74
CA GLN A 58 22.77 -12.05 20.36
C GLN A 58 22.69 -13.54 19.95
N THR A 59 22.45 -13.83 18.67
CA THR A 59 22.39 -15.22 18.16
C THR A 59 23.77 -15.78 17.88
N ASP A 60 23.94 -17.05 18.27
CA ASP A 60 25.05 -17.93 17.91
C ASP A 60 25.11 -18.12 16.37
N PRO A 61 26.30 -18.09 15.73
CA PRO A 61 26.45 -18.29 14.29
C PRO A 61 25.85 -19.58 13.73
N ARG A 62 25.54 -20.59 14.57
CA ARG A 62 24.83 -21.82 14.14
C ARG A 62 23.30 -21.68 14.09
N GLU A 63 22.68 -20.79 14.87
CA GLU A 63 21.24 -20.48 14.77
C GLU A 63 20.94 -19.61 13.54
N ARG A 64 21.90 -18.75 13.16
CA ARG A 64 21.80 -17.85 12.00
C ARG A 64 21.55 -18.60 10.68
N THR A 65 22.11 -19.80 10.53
CA THR A 65 22.02 -20.59 9.30
C THR A 65 20.67 -21.29 9.14
N MET A 66 19.92 -21.55 10.22
CA MET A 66 18.57 -22.13 10.14
C MET A 66 17.47 -21.06 10.00
N SER A 67 17.58 -19.90 10.68
CA SER A 67 16.70 -18.74 10.45
C SER A 67 16.75 -18.30 8.98
N SER A 68 17.96 -18.19 8.42
CA SER A 68 18.18 -17.76 7.04
C SER A 68 17.46 -18.63 5.99
N THR A 69 17.20 -19.91 6.26
CA THR A 69 16.55 -20.82 5.31
C THR A 69 15.01 -20.80 5.37
N ALA A 70 14.43 -20.41 6.51
CA ALA A 70 12.97 -20.23 6.65
C ALA A 70 12.53 -18.80 6.27
N ALA A 71 13.46 -17.86 6.34
CA ALA A 71 13.33 -16.48 5.90
C ALA A 71 12.99 -16.33 4.40
N GLU A 72 13.78 -16.94 3.51
CA GLU A 72 13.58 -16.86 2.05
C GLU A 72 12.18 -17.27 1.55
N PRO A 73 11.57 -18.40 2.00
CA PRO A 73 10.23 -18.77 1.56
C PRO A 73 9.13 -17.82 2.07
N ALA A 74 9.31 -17.15 3.21
CA ALA A 74 8.32 -16.21 3.73
C ALA A 74 8.33 -14.86 2.99
N VAL A 75 9.50 -14.34 2.67
CA VAL A 75 9.64 -13.15 1.81
C VAL A 75 9.03 -13.42 0.44
N ARG A 76 9.39 -14.55 -0.17
CA ARG A 76 8.81 -14.96 -1.46
C ARG A 76 7.30 -15.12 -1.40
N ALA A 77 6.77 -15.71 -0.33
CA ALA A 77 5.33 -15.86 -0.17
C ALA A 77 4.61 -14.51 -0.02
N ALA A 78 5.25 -13.50 0.61
CA ALA A 78 4.68 -12.15 0.67
C ALA A 78 4.72 -11.46 -0.69
N GLU A 79 5.81 -11.60 -1.45
CA GLU A 79 5.91 -11.12 -2.83
C GLU A 79 4.87 -11.81 -3.75
N GLU A 80 4.68 -13.12 -3.59
CA GLU A 80 3.64 -13.89 -4.30
C GLU A 80 2.24 -13.37 -3.95
N HIS A 81 1.95 -13.12 -2.66
CA HIS A 81 0.68 -12.56 -2.23
C HIS A 81 0.44 -11.14 -2.78
N HIS A 82 1.46 -10.28 -2.81
CA HIS A 82 1.36 -8.96 -3.42
C HIS A 82 1.10 -9.03 -4.93
N ALA A 83 1.75 -9.97 -5.63
CA ALA A 83 1.54 -10.21 -7.05
C ALA A 83 0.12 -10.72 -7.33
N GLU A 84 -0.40 -11.64 -6.51
CA GLU A 84 -1.78 -12.12 -6.57
C GLU A 84 -2.77 -10.96 -6.34
N LEU A 85 -2.56 -10.18 -5.28
CA LEU A 85 -3.41 -9.03 -4.95
C LEU A 85 -3.48 -8.03 -6.09
N TRP A 86 -2.32 -7.72 -6.68
CA TRP A 86 -2.21 -6.82 -7.82
C TRP A 86 -2.91 -7.36 -9.06
N ALA A 87 -2.68 -8.63 -9.41
CA ALA A 87 -3.26 -9.25 -10.59
C ALA A 87 -4.80 -9.25 -10.51
N GLU A 88 -5.38 -9.70 -9.40
CA GLU A 88 -6.83 -9.75 -9.24
C GLU A 88 -7.46 -8.34 -9.15
N LEU A 89 -6.81 -7.39 -8.46
CA LEU A 89 -7.26 -5.99 -8.44
C LEU A 89 -7.29 -5.38 -9.84
N THR A 90 -6.24 -5.67 -10.62
CA THR A 90 -6.09 -5.19 -11.99
C THR A 90 -7.20 -5.76 -12.88
N GLU A 91 -7.39 -7.07 -12.87
CA GLU A 91 -8.44 -7.74 -13.65
C GLU A 91 -9.84 -7.22 -13.29
N ALA A 92 -10.19 -7.14 -12.00
CA ALA A 92 -11.48 -6.62 -11.56
C ALA A 92 -11.69 -5.15 -11.94
N THR A 93 -10.63 -4.34 -11.90
CA THR A 93 -10.67 -2.92 -12.32
C THR A 93 -10.89 -2.79 -13.82
N TYR A 94 -10.17 -3.56 -14.65
CA TYR A 94 -10.34 -3.52 -16.10
C TYR A 94 -11.69 -4.07 -16.54
N ALA A 95 -12.23 -5.09 -15.87
CA ALA A 95 -13.59 -5.57 -16.14
C ALA A 95 -14.64 -4.45 -16.00
N LEU A 96 -14.52 -3.61 -14.95
CA LEU A 96 -15.38 -2.43 -14.78
C LEU A 96 -15.17 -1.39 -15.88
N ILE A 97 -13.92 -1.04 -16.18
CA ILE A 97 -13.59 -0.04 -17.21
C ILE A 97 -14.09 -0.49 -18.59
N ASP A 98 -13.93 -1.76 -18.92
CA ASP A 98 -14.34 -2.35 -20.19
C ASP A 98 -15.85 -2.35 -20.37
N ALA A 99 -16.61 -2.73 -19.33
CA ALA A 99 -18.07 -2.67 -19.36
C ALA A 99 -18.56 -1.24 -19.67
N VAL A 100 -17.96 -0.25 -19.00
CA VAL A 100 -18.25 1.18 -19.25
C VAL A 100 -17.88 1.59 -20.67
N ALA A 101 -16.71 1.18 -21.15
CA ALA A 101 -16.23 1.53 -22.49
C ALA A 101 -17.12 0.96 -23.61
N ARG A 102 -17.69 -0.23 -23.39
CA ARG A 102 -18.61 -0.89 -24.33
C ARG A 102 -20.07 -0.42 -24.20
N GLY A 103 -20.37 0.38 -23.17
CA GLY A 103 -21.75 0.79 -22.87
C GLY A 103 -22.62 -0.37 -22.38
N GLU A 104 -22.00 -1.38 -21.78
CA GLU A 104 -22.65 -2.53 -21.16
C GLU A 104 -23.08 -2.21 -19.71
N ASP A 105 -23.89 -3.07 -19.10
CA ASP A 105 -24.21 -2.96 -17.69
C ASP A 105 -22.96 -3.20 -16.83
N ALA A 106 -22.45 -2.13 -16.23
CA ALA A 106 -21.26 -2.15 -15.37
C ALA A 106 -21.56 -2.58 -13.92
N GLY A 107 -22.84 -2.74 -13.54
CA GLY A 107 -23.25 -3.09 -12.19
C GLY A 107 -22.57 -4.35 -11.63
N PRO A 108 -22.57 -5.48 -12.37
CA PRO A 108 -21.91 -6.71 -11.93
C PRO A 108 -20.39 -6.55 -11.72
N ALA A 109 -19.69 -5.89 -12.66
CA ALA A 109 -18.25 -5.67 -12.56
C ALA A 109 -17.88 -4.76 -11.39
N ARG A 110 -18.68 -3.70 -11.15
CA ARG A 110 -18.53 -2.81 -10.00
C ARG A 110 -18.73 -3.55 -8.68
N ALA A 111 -19.74 -4.42 -8.59
CA ALA A 111 -19.99 -5.23 -7.40
C ALA A 111 -18.83 -6.18 -7.10
N ALA A 112 -18.35 -6.92 -8.12
CA ALA A 112 -17.22 -7.83 -7.98
C ALA A 112 -15.95 -7.11 -7.51
N LEU A 113 -15.65 -5.93 -8.07
CA LEU A 113 -14.51 -5.12 -7.63
C LEU A 113 -14.66 -4.68 -6.16
N LEU A 114 -15.85 -4.22 -5.74
CA LEU A 114 -16.09 -3.81 -4.35
C LEU A 114 -15.97 -4.97 -3.37
N ASP A 115 -16.46 -6.15 -3.75
CA ASP A 115 -16.34 -7.37 -2.92
C ASP A 115 -14.88 -7.77 -2.74
N TYR A 116 -14.11 -7.79 -3.84
CA TYR A 116 -12.67 -8.06 -3.80
C TYR A 116 -11.90 -7.03 -2.97
N LEU A 117 -12.18 -5.74 -3.14
CA LEU A 117 -11.56 -4.66 -2.36
C LEU A 117 -11.79 -4.83 -0.85
N ARG A 118 -12.98 -5.28 -0.44
CA ARG A 118 -13.33 -5.47 0.97
C ARG A 118 -12.72 -6.74 1.56
N ALA A 119 -12.81 -7.84 0.81
CA ALA A 119 -12.37 -9.15 1.26
C ALA A 119 -10.84 -9.24 1.33
N GLU A 120 -10.16 -8.75 0.29
CA GLU A 120 -8.73 -9.00 0.12
C GLU A 120 -7.92 -7.73 0.41
N VAL A 121 -8.12 -6.67 -0.37
CA VAL A 121 -7.26 -5.46 -0.30
C VAL A 121 -7.36 -4.78 1.06
N ILE A 122 -8.56 -4.47 1.55
CA ILE A 122 -8.74 -3.79 2.84
C ILE A 122 -8.30 -4.69 4.01
N ALA A 123 -8.52 -5.99 3.93
CA ALA A 123 -8.08 -6.93 4.95
C ALA A 123 -6.54 -6.96 5.04
N HIS A 124 -5.87 -7.05 3.89
CA HIS A 124 -4.42 -6.97 3.77
C HIS A 124 -3.86 -5.67 4.38
N LEU A 125 -4.38 -4.51 3.95
CA LEU A 125 -3.93 -3.20 4.47
C LEU A 125 -4.08 -3.07 6.00
N ARG A 126 -5.11 -3.69 6.59
CA ARG A 126 -5.30 -3.70 8.06
C ARG A 126 -4.25 -4.55 8.75
N THR A 127 -3.93 -5.70 8.19
CA THR A 127 -2.91 -6.58 8.76
C THR A 127 -1.55 -5.88 8.80
N GLU A 128 -1.15 -5.21 7.72
CA GLU A 128 0.11 -4.46 7.67
C GLU A 128 0.13 -3.31 8.70
N GLN A 129 -0.98 -2.59 8.87
CA GLN A 129 -1.10 -1.55 9.89
C GLN A 129 -0.92 -2.10 11.31
N LEU A 130 -1.49 -3.27 11.59
CA LEU A 130 -1.39 -3.93 12.90
C LEU A 130 -0.01 -4.53 13.15
N VAL A 131 0.71 -4.91 12.10
CA VAL A 131 1.99 -5.62 12.20
C VAL A 131 3.15 -4.70 11.85
N LEU A 132 3.31 -4.41 10.55
CA LEU A 132 4.46 -3.70 9.99
C LEU A 132 4.56 -2.28 10.54
N TYR A 133 3.44 -1.55 10.63
CA TYR A 133 3.51 -0.14 11.01
C TYR A 133 3.82 0.03 12.49
N ASN A 134 3.35 -0.90 13.32
CA ASN A 134 3.70 -0.92 14.74
C ASN A 134 5.21 -1.13 14.96
N LEU A 135 5.81 -2.03 14.17
CA LEU A 135 7.27 -2.26 14.21
C LEU A 135 8.05 -1.05 13.69
N ALA A 136 7.62 -0.48 12.57
CA ALA A 136 8.23 0.71 11.99
C ALA A 136 8.17 1.92 12.95
N ARG A 137 7.06 2.11 13.67
CA ARG A 137 6.98 3.14 14.73
C ARG A 137 7.95 2.85 15.88
N GLY A 138 8.12 1.59 16.26
CA GLY A 138 9.10 1.16 17.26
C GLY A 138 10.56 1.42 16.83
N ALA A 139 10.83 1.31 15.53
CA ALA A 139 12.13 1.57 14.92
C ALA A 139 12.44 3.06 14.69
N GLY A 140 11.49 3.98 14.93
CA GLY A 140 11.71 5.42 14.70
C GLY A 140 11.36 5.90 13.28
N LEU A 141 10.59 5.13 12.51
CA LEU A 141 10.18 5.46 11.15
C LEU A 141 8.82 6.17 11.08
N GLN A 142 8.49 7.00 12.07
CA GLN A 142 7.15 7.62 12.17
C GLN A 142 6.75 8.44 10.92
N PRO A 143 7.63 9.23 10.27
CA PRO A 143 7.26 9.97 9.07
C PRO A 143 6.85 9.04 7.91
N LEU A 144 7.54 7.91 7.74
CA LEU A 144 7.22 6.93 6.70
C LEU A 144 5.88 6.24 6.97
N VAL A 145 5.64 5.84 8.22
CA VAL A 145 4.34 5.26 8.63
C VAL A 145 3.21 6.27 8.41
N ALA A 146 3.41 7.54 8.77
CA ALA A 146 2.40 8.58 8.55
C ALA A 146 2.09 8.78 7.06
N SER A 147 3.08 8.67 6.18
CA SER A 147 2.91 8.71 4.72
C SER A 147 2.06 7.54 4.21
N LEU A 148 2.37 6.31 4.63
CA LEU A 148 1.60 5.12 4.24
C LEU A 148 0.17 5.13 4.78
N GLU A 149 -0.04 5.63 6.01
CA GLU A 149 -1.39 5.82 6.56
C GLU A 149 -2.20 6.87 5.79
N LEU A 150 -1.56 7.89 5.21
CA LEU A 150 -2.23 8.83 4.30
C LEU A 150 -2.68 8.13 3.02
N ASP A 151 -1.83 7.28 2.43
CA ASP A 151 -2.19 6.47 1.27
C ASP A 151 -3.37 5.55 1.59
N HIS A 152 -3.36 4.87 2.73
CA HIS A 152 -4.47 3.99 3.16
C HIS A 152 -5.79 4.77 3.30
N ARG A 153 -5.76 5.95 3.91
CA ARG A 153 -6.95 6.80 4.01
C ARG A 153 -7.44 7.27 2.63
N ALA A 154 -6.53 7.53 1.70
CA ALA A 154 -6.90 7.90 0.34
C ALA A 154 -7.51 6.71 -0.43
N ILE A 155 -6.97 5.50 -0.28
CA ILE A 155 -7.56 4.27 -0.83
C ILE A 155 -8.97 4.07 -0.28
N LEU A 156 -9.18 4.15 1.04
CA LEU A 156 -10.50 3.98 1.64
C LEU A 156 -11.53 5.00 1.13
N ARG A 157 -11.12 6.25 0.94
CA ARG A 157 -11.98 7.28 0.31
C ARG A 157 -12.30 6.97 -1.15
N LEU A 158 -11.37 6.39 -1.90
CA LEU A 158 -11.62 5.98 -3.28
C LEU A 158 -12.57 4.77 -3.34
N VAL A 159 -12.48 3.85 -2.40
CA VAL A 159 -13.48 2.76 -2.25
C VAL A 159 -14.87 3.34 -1.97
N GLU A 160 -14.98 4.29 -1.04
CA GLU A 160 -16.24 4.98 -0.75
C GLU A 160 -16.77 5.75 -1.98
N THR A 161 -15.87 6.38 -2.75
CA THR A 161 -16.22 7.06 -3.99
C THR A 161 -16.71 6.08 -5.05
N LEU A 162 -16.04 4.93 -5.18
CA LEU A 162 -16.45 3.84 -6.07
C LEU A 162 -17.81 3.26 -5.66
N GLU A 163 -18.08 3.11 -4.37
CA GLU A 163 -19.35 2.60 -3.85
C GLU A 163 -20.50 3.59 -4.08
N ASN A 164 -20.25 4.89 -3.95
CA ASN A 164 -21.27 5.93 -4.05
C ASN A 164 -21.27 6.70 -5.38
N ALA A 165 -20.50 6.24 -6.37
CA ALA A 165 -20.36 6.91 -7.64
C ALA A 165 -21.73 7.14 -8.33
N PRO A 166 -22.02 8.37 -8.80
CA PRO A 166 -23.31 8.73 -9.39
C PRO A 166 -23.48 8.23 -10.84
N SER A 167 -22.42 7.67 -11.43
CA SER A 167 -22.43 7.09 -12.78
C SER A 167 -21.33 6.03 -12.91
N ASP A 168 -21.46 5.15 -13.89
CA ASP A 168 -20.46 4.10 -14.13
C ASP A 168 -19.12 4.67 -14.58
N LEU A 169 -19.13 5.79 -15.33
CA LEU A 169 -17.90 6.51 -15.65
C LEU A 169 -17.19 7.04 -14.39
N ALA A 170 -17.95 7.60 -13.42
CA ALA A 170 -17.37 8.05 -12.16
C ALA A 170 -16.82 6.87 -11.34
N ALA A 171 -17.50 5.72 -11.37
CA ALA A 171 -17.02 4.48 -10.75
C ALA A 171 -15.69 4.02 -11.38
N ALA A 172 -15.61 3.96 -12.70
CA ALA A 172 -14.40 3.56 -13.42
C ALA A 172 -13.21 4.50 -13.16
N LEU A 173 -13.44 5.81 -13.08
CA LEU A 173 -12.39 6.78 -12.72
C LEU A 173 -11.89 6.60 -11.28
N ALA A 174 -12.79 6.32 -10.33
CA ALA A 174 -12.42 6.04 -8.95
C ALA A 174 -11.62 4.74 -8.85
N ALA A 175 -12.04 3.68 -9.54
CA ALA A 175 -11.36 2.39 -9.60
C ALA A 175 -9.94 2.52 -10.20
N ARG A 176 -9.79 3.22 -11.33
CA ARG A 176 -8.48 3.45 -11.93
C ARG A 176 -7.55 4.27 -11.02
N SER A 177 -8.10 5.28 -10.35
CA SER A 177 -7.34 6.10 -9.39
C SER A 177 -6.87 5.25 -8.20
N LEU A 178 -7.73 4.34 -7.73
CA LEU A 178 -7.40 3.39 -6.66
C LEU A 178 -6.27 2.46 -7.08
N LEU A 179 -6.37 1.85 -8.27
CA LEU A 179 -5.36 0.92 -8.80
C LEU A 179 -3.97 1.57 -8.85
N LEU A 180 -3.88 2.79 -9.38
CA LEU A 180 -2.61 3.54 -9.45
C LEU A 180 -2.06 3.89 -8.06
N LEU A 181 -2.91 4.33 -7.13
CA LEU A 181 -2.49 4.64 -5.77
C LEU A 181 -2.04 3.38 -5.02
N PHE A 182 -2.72 2.25 -5.23
CA PHE A 182 -2.35 0.98 -4.64
C PHE A 182 -0.96 0.54 -5.12
N ALA A 183 -0.69 0.59 -6.43
CA ALA A 183 0.64 0.30 -6.98
C ALA A 183 1.74 1.16 -6.34
N LEU A 184 1.52 2.47 -6.25
CA LEU A 184 2.50 3.38 -5.63
C LEU A 184 2.71 3.07 -4.14
N ARG A 185 1.65 2.67 -3.43
CA ARG A 185 1.73 2.25 -2.04
C ARG A 185 2.55 0.97 -1.89
N MET A 186 2.36 -0.01 -2.78
CA MET A 186 3.16 -1.25 -2.79
C MET A 186 4.64 -0.94 -2.97
N GLU A 187 4.99 -0.06 -3.92
CA GLU A 187 6.38 0.36 -4.12
C GLU A 187 6.98 1.04 -2.88
N LYS A 188 6.21 1.89 -2.18
CA LYS A 188 6.67 2.49 -0.92
C LYS A 188 6.93 1.45 0.16
N GLU A 189 6.09 0.41 0.24
CA GLU A 189 6.33 -0.66 1.20
C GLU A 189 7.58 -1.46 0.83
N GLU A 190 7.60 -2.02 -0.38
CA GLU A 190 8.63 -2.96 -0.80
C GLU A 190 10.01 -2.31 -0.96
N LYS A 191 10.06 -1.08 -1.48
CA LYS A 191 11.33 -0.41 -1.78
C LYS A 191 11.80 0.53 -0.68
N VAL A 192 10.93 0.90 0.27
CA VAL A 192 11.27 1.87 1.32
C VAL A 192 11.04 1.31 2.71
N LEU A 193 9.84 0.82 3.02
CA LEU A 193 9.52 0.34 4.37
C LEU A 193 10.29 -0.92 4.75
N LEU A 194 10.24 -1.97 3.91
CA LEU A 194 10.89 -3.25 4.22
C LEU A 194 12.42 -3.12 4.31
N PRO A 195 13.12 -2.42 3.38
CA PRO A 195 14.55 -2.16 3.52
C PRO A 195 14.89 -1.35 4.78
N ALA A 196 14.10 -0.31 5.09
CA ALA A 196 14.33 0.49 6.29
C ALA A 196 14.19 -0.34 7.58
N LEU A 197 13.23 -1.27 7.65
CA LEU A 197 13.10 -2.20 8.77
C LEU A 197 14.32 -3.11 8.89
N ALA A 198 14.81 -3.66 7.77
CA ALA A 198 16.01 -4.48 7.74
C ALA A 198 17.26 -3.72 8.21
N GLU A 199 17.42 -2.46 7.80
CA GLU A 199 18.51 -1.58 8.27
C GLU A 199 18.48 -1.34 9.79
N HIS A 200 17.28 -1.39 10.40
CA HIS A 200 17.10 -1.31 11.85
C HIS A 200 17.27 -2.66 12.56
N GLY A 201 17.76 -3.68 11.87
CA GLY A 201 18.00 -5.02 12.41
C GLY A 201 16.73 -5.83 12.68
N ILE A 202 15.59 -5.42 12.10
CA ILE A 202 14.37 -6.21 12.14
C ILE A 202 14.45 -7.23 11.01
N ASP A 203 14.47 -8.52 11.37
CA ASP A 203 14.43 -9.60 10.40
C ASP A 203 13.02 -9.67 9.81
N VAL A 204 12.85 -9.03 8.65
CA VAL A 204 11.60 -8.99 7.88
C VAL A 204 11.15 -10.39 7.50
N ALA A 205 12.09 -11.30 7.26
CA ALA A 205 11.81 -12.62 6.77
C ALA A 205 11.31 -13.54 7.90
N ASP A 206 11.93 -13.47 9.08
CA ASP A 206 11.41 -14.11 10.29
C ASP A 206 10.06 -13.50 10.73
N LEU A 207 9.86 -12.19 10.51
CA LEU A 207 8.59 -11.51 10.78
C LEU A 207 7.45 -12.03 9.90
N LEU A 208 7.71 -12.21 8.61
CA LEU A 208 6.75 -12.75 7.64
C LEU A 208 6.50 -14.24 7.88
N ALA A 209 7.55 -15.01 8.20
CA ALA A 209 7.44 -16.45 8.48
C ALA A 209 6.57 -16.74 9.72
N GLY A 210 6.61 -15.86 10.72
CA GLY A 210 5.82 -15.97 11.94
C GLY A 210 4.39 -15.42 11.85
N ARG A 211 3.99 -14.83 10.71
CA ARG A 211 2.71 -14.10 10.57
C ARG A 211 2.05 -14.35 9.21
N PRO A 212 1.41 -15.52 9.04
CA PRO A 212 0.74 -15.87 7.79
C PRO A 212 -0.35 -14.86 7.38
N GLU A 213 -0.87 -14.05 8.30
CA GLU A 213 -1.85 -13.03 8.01
C GLU A 213 -1.30 -11.91 7.10
N VAL A 214 0.01 -11.65 7.12
CA VAL A 214 0.69 -10.68 6.24
C VAL A 214 0.97 -11.27 4.87
N VAL A 215 1.12 -12.60 4.82
CA VAL A 215 1.48 -13.40 3.65
C VAL A 215 0.23 -13.87 2.88
N GLY A 216 -0.97 -13.47 3.33
CA GLY A 216 -2.24 -13.98 2.83
C GLY A 216 -2.63 -15.30 3.51
N ALA A 217 -3.83 -15.35 4.09
CA ALA A 217 -4.40 -16.62 4.53
C ALA A 217 -4.95 -17.36 3.31
N ARG A 218 -4.48 -18.59 3.06
CA ARG A 218 -5.24 -19.54 2.25
C ARG A 218 -6.35 -20.17 3.08
#